data_AF-A0AAE1VIH0-F1
#
_entry.id   AF-A0AAE1VIH0-F1
#
_cell.length_a   1.000
_cell.length_b   1.000
_cell.length_c   1.000
_cell.angle_alpha   90.00
_cell.angle_beta   90.00
_cell.angle_gamma   90.00
#
_symmetry.space_group_name_H-M   'P 1'
#
loop_
_entity.id
_entity.type
_entity.pdbx_description
1 polymer ?
#
loop_
_entity_poly.entity_id
_entity_poly.type
_entity_poly.pdbx_seq_one_letter_code
_entity_poly.pdbx_strand_id
1 'polypeptide(L)' 'MIDQRRSKNAEATIYRMTLTATVYHVWQERNRVVFQRRRRQLEEIVRMIIQEVFSRGSLVQRQNKRLQDLNSYPM' A
#
# COMPACT_ATOMS: atom_id res chain seq x y z
N MET A 1 31.05 10.41 -8.23
CA MET A 1 30.80 8.98 -8.53
C MET A 1 29.60 8.57 -7.68
N ILE A 2 28.38 8.62 -8.23
CA ILE A 2 27.15 8.34 -7.49
C ILE A 2 26.99 6.82 -7.45
N ASP A 3 27.10 6.25 -6.26
CA ASP A 3 27.06 4.81 -6.03
C ASP A 3 25.74 4.21 -6.54
N GLN A 4 25.86 3.44 -7.61
CA GLN A 4 24.77 2.71 -8.24
C GLN A 4 24.49 1.42 -7.47
N ARG A 5 24.23 1.49 -6.15
CA ARG A 5 23.62 0.38 -5.38
C ARG A 5 22.12 0.31 -5.66
N ARG A 6 21.77 0.16 -6.94
CA ARG A 6 20.41 -0.06 -7.46
C ARG A 6 19.98 -1.50 -7.17
N SER A 7 20.14 -1.95 -5.93
CA SER A 7 19.51 -3.19 -5.49
C SER A 7 18.01 -2.95 -5.50
N LYS A 8 17.32 -3.67 -6.38
CA LYS A 8 15.86 -3.83 -6.42
C LYS A 8 15.39 -4.48 -5.12
N ASN A 9 15.46 -3.74 -4.01
CA ASN A 9 15.06 -4.22 -2.71
C ASN A 9 13.53 -4.28 -2.66
N ALA A 10 12.99 -5.49 -2.56
CA ALA A 10 11.57 -5.73 -2.49
C ALA A 10 10.95 -5.01 -1.28
N GLU A 11 11.65 -4.99 -0.14
CA GLU A 11 11.26 -4.29 1.08
C GLU A 11 11.06 -2.79 0.84
N ALA A 12 12.07 -2.11 0.29
CA ALA A 12 11.99 -0.69 0.01
C ALA A 12 10.91 -0.34 -1.03
N THR A 13 10.55 -1.30 -1.89
CA THR A 13 9.47 -1.13 -2.87
C THR A 13 8.11 -1.29 -2.20
N ILE A 14 7.92 -2.33 -1.39
CA ILE A 14 6.70 -2.54 -0.60
C ILE A 14 6.47 -1.35 0.35
N TYR A 15 7.51 -0.87 1.04
CA TYR A 15 7.40 0.30 1.92
C TYR A 15 6.93 1.55 1.17
N ARG A 16 7.50 1.83 0.00
CA ARG A 16 7.07 2.97 -0.84
C ARG A 16 5.64 2.78 -1.36
N MET A 17 5.24 1.56 -1.71
CA MET A 17 3.86 1.25 -2.11
C MET A 17 2.90 1.51 -0.95
N THR A 18 3.22 1.02 0.26
CA THR A 18 2.41 1.23 1.47
C THR A 18 2.28 2.71 1.78
N LEU A 19 3.39 3.46 1.81
CA LEU A 19 3.36 4.90 2.06
C LEU A 19 2.47 5.64 1.05
N THR A 20 2.63 5.31 -0.24
CA THR A 20 1.86 5.93 -1.32
C THR A 20 0.37 5.60 -1.19
N ALA A 21 0.02 4.34 -0.93
CA ALA A 21 -1.36 3.91 -0.74
C ALA A 21 -1.99 4.58 0.49
N THR A 22 -1.28 4.65 1.62
CA THR A 22 -1.75 5.33 2.83
C THR A 22 -2.04 6.80 2.57
N VAL A 23 -1.09 7.54 1.99
CA VAL A 23 -1.28 8.97 1.67
C VAL A 23 -2.46 9.16 0.72
N TYR A 24 -2.56 8.31 -0.31
CA TYR A 24 -3.65 8.37 -1.28
C TYR A 24 -5.02 8.14 -0.64
N HIS A 25 -5.18 7.08 0.14
CA HIS A 25 -6.47 6.75 0.78
C HIS A 25 -6.88 7.76 1.85
N VAL A 26 -5.92 8.30 2.61
CA VAL A 26 -6.20 9.37 3.58
C VAL A 26 -6.66 10.64 2.88
N TRP A 27 -5.98 11.03 1.79
CA TRP A 27 -6.38 12.17 0.99
C TRP A 27 -7.75 11.96 0.33
N GLN A 28 -8.01 10.77 -0.23
CA GLN A 28 -9.29 10.41 -0.81
C GLN A 28 -10.41 10.50 0.23
N GLU A 29 -10.19 9.99 1.44
CA GLU A 29 -11.18 10.04 2.52
C GLU A 29 -11.48 11.47 2.96
N ARG A 30 -10.44 12.31 3.11
CA ARG A 30 -10.62 13.73 3.41
C ARG A 30 -11.52 14.41 2.36
N ASN A 31 -11.25 14.18 1.07
CA ASN A 31 -12.08 14.71 0.00
C ASN A 31 -13.50 14.16 0.07
N ARG A 32 -13.67 12.89 0.42
CA ARG A 32 -14.98 12.26 0.56
C ARG A 32 -15.81 12.91 1.66
N VAL A 33 -15.20 13.22 2.79
CA VAL A 33 -15.85 13.94 3.89
C VAL A 33 -16.23 15.36 3.47
N VAL A 34 -15.31 16.09 2.83
CA VAL A 34 -15.52 17.50 2.42
C VAL A 34 -16.59 17.62 1.34
N PHE A 35 -16.53 16.80 0.29
CA PHE A 35 -17.36 16.96 -0.90
C PHE A 35 -18.60 16.06 -0.92
N GLN A 36 -18.58 14.91 -0.24
CA GLN A 36 -19.70 13.95 -0.25
C GLN A 36 -20.39 13.82 1.12
N ARG A 37 -19.83 14.43 2.19
CA ARG A 37 -20.31 14.31 3.57
C ARG A 37 -20.48 12.87 4.05
N ARG A 38 -19.66 11.96 3.51
CA ARG A 38 -19.63 10.53 3.86
C ARG A 38 -18.28 10.20 4.46
N ARG A 39 -18.29 9.32 5.46
CA ARG A 39 -17.09 8.84 6.14
C ARG A 39 -17.05 7.31 6.12
N ARG A 40 -15.90 6.74 5.78
CA ARG A 40 -15.59 5.31 5.97
C ARG A 40 -15.15 5.04 7.39
N GLN A 41 -15.31 3.80 7.83
CA GLN A 41 -14.70 3.36 9.08
C GLN A 41 -13.18 3.21 8.89
N LEU A 42 -12.43 3.33 9.98
CA LEU A 42 -10.97 3.24 9.94
C LEU A 42 -10.53 1.87 9.40
N GLU A 43 -11.22 0.82 9.83
CA GLU A 43 -10.99 -0.57 9.44
C GLU A 43 -11.17 -0.76 7.93
N GLU A 44 -12.15 -0.08 7.32
CA GLU A 44 -12.37 -0.12 5.87
C GLU A 44 -11.20 0.53 5.11
N ILE A 45 -10.71 1.68 5.58
CA ILE A 45 -9.60 2.39 4.96
C ILE A 45 -8.32 1.56 5.05
N VAL A 46 -8.05 0.97 6.22
CA VAL A 46 -6.90 0.09 6.43
C VAL A 46 -7.00 -1.14 5.51
N ARG A 47 -8.17 -1.78 5.41
CA ARG A 47 -8.39 -2.91 4.50
C ARG A 47 -8.13 -2.52 3.04
N MET A 48 -8.62 -1.35 2.60
CA MET A 48 -8.39 -0.85 1.24
C MET A 48 -6.90 -0.62 0.95
N ILE A 49 -6.15 -0.04 1.90
CA ILE A 49 -4.69 0.14 1.78
C ILE A 49 -3.99 -1.21 1.64
N ILE A 50 -4.31 -2.18 2.50
CA ILE A 50 -3.72 -3.53 2.46
C ILE A 50 -4.02 -4.18 1.10
N GLN A 51 -5.28 -4.19 0.66
CA GLN A 51 -5.69 -4.74 -0.63
C GLN A 51 -4.95 -4.09 -1.81
N GLU A 52 -4.76 -2.78 -1.79
CA GLU A 52 -4.03 -2.09 -2.84
C GLU A 52 -2.54 -2.46 -2.87
N VAL A 53 -1.89 -2.55 -1.71
CA VAL A 53 -0.48 -2.95 -1.62
C VAL A 53 -0.30 -4.40 -2.07
N PHE A 54 -1.17 -5.32 -1.64
CA PHE A 54 -1.11 -6.72 -2.02
C PHE A 54 -1.42 -6.94 -3.50
N SER A 55 -2.46 -6.29 -4.04
CA SER A 55 -2.80 -6.41 -5.47
C SER A 55 -1.71 -5.84 -6.37
N ARG A 56 -1.12 -4.68 -6.03
CA ARG A 56 -0.04 -4.07 -6.84
C ARG A 56 1.31 -4.75 -6.64
N GLY A 57 1.61 -5.23 -5.44
CA GLY A 57 2.88 -5.88 -5.15
C GLY A 57 2.92 -7.36 -5.56
N SER A 58 1.78 -8.03 -5.69
CA SER A 58 1.73 -9.41 -6.21
C SER A 58 2.04 -9.52 -7.70
N LEU A 59 1.94 -8.42 -8.46
CA LEU A 59 2.28 -8.35 -9.89
C LEU A 59 3.76 -8.63 -10.19
N VAL A 60 4.63 -8.54 -9.17
CA VAL A 60 6.06 -8.83 -9.32
C VAL A 60 6.44 -10.00 -8.41
N GLN A 61 6.89 -11.10 -9.00
CA GLN A 61 7.14 -12.37 -8.31
C GLN A 61 8.03 -12.26 -7.06
N ARG A 62 9.01 -11.34 -7.06
CA ARG A 62 9.92 -11.11 -5.93
C ARG A 62 9.22 -10.46 -4.73
N GLN A 63 8.30 -9.54 -4.98
CA GLN A 63 7.50 -8.84 -3.98
C GLN A 63 6.38 -9.75 -3.46
N ASN A 64 5.83 -10.62 -4.32
CA ASN A 64 4.77 -11.55 -3.93
C ASN A 64 5.20 -12.52 -2.81
N LYS A 65 6.40 -13.11 -2.91
CA LYS A 65 6.94 -13.97 -1.84
C LYS A 65 7.01 -13.26 -0.50
N ARG A 66 7.45 -11.99 -0.51
CA ARG A 66 7.59 -11.21 0.72
C ARG A 66 6.26 -10.71 1.27
N LEU A 67 5.31 -10.38 0.38
CA LEU A 67 3.94 -10.05 0.78
C LEU A 67 3.24 -11.24 1.42
N GLN A 68 3.48 -12.46 0.93
CA GLN A 68 2.95 -13.67 1.56
C GLN A 68 3.47 -13.85 3.00
N ASP A 69 4.74 -13.54 3.27
CA ASP A 69 5.26 -13.53 4.66
C ASP A 69 4.56 -12.49 5.55
N LEU A 70 4.17 -11.35 4.97
CA LEU A 70 3.48 -10.25 5.65
C LEU A 70 1.97 -10.45 5.74
N ASN A 71 1.43 -11.51 5.15
CA ASN A 71 0.00 -11.76 5.05
C ASN A 71 -0.56 -12.25 6.39
N SER A 72 -0.88 -11.32 7.29
CA SER A 72 -1.60 -11.60 8.54
C SER A 72 -3.11 -11.35 8.45
N TYR A 73 -3.62 -10.99 7.26
CA TYR A 73 -5.02 -10.65 7.03
C TYR A 73 -5.61 -11.62 6.00
N PRO A 74 -6.60 -12.45 6.35
CA PRO A 74 -7.33 -13.23 5.35
C PRO A 74 -8.09 -12.22 4.47
N MET A 75 -7.77 -12.22 3.17
CA MET A 75 -8.52 -11.48 2.14
C MET A 75 -9.89 -12.09 1.92
#